data_AF-G5BLU1-F1
#
_entry.id   AF-G5BLU1-F1
#
_cell.length_a   1.000
_cell.length_b   1.000
_cell.length_c   1.000
_cell.angle_alpha   90.00
_cell.angle_beta   90.00
_cell.angle_gamma   90.00
#
_symmetry.space_group_name_H-M   'P 1'
#
loop_
_entity.id
_entity.type
_entity.pdbx_description
1 polymer ?
#
loop_
_entity_poly.entity_id
_entity_poly.type
_entity_poly.pdbx_seq_one_letter_code
_entity_poly.pdbx_strand_id
1 'polypeptide(L)'
;MVEASPRRIFTNAHTYHINSISINSDYETYLSADDLQINLWHLEITDRSFNILDIKPANREELTEVITAAEFHPNSSNTFVYRSSKGTIRLCDMRASALCDRHSKRA
;
A
#
# COMPACT_ATOMS: atom_id res chain seq x y z
N MET A 1 -31.69 -15.91 11.62
CA MET A 1 -30.57 -15.01 11.90
C MET A 1 -29.64 -15.09 10.71
N VAL A 2 -29.43 -13.99 9.97
CA VAL A 2 -28.51 -13.97 8.82
C VAL A 2 -27.16 -13.56 9.35
N GLU A 3 -26.19 -14.48 9.33
CA GLU A 3 -24.80 -14.18 9.68
C GLU A 3 -24.05 -13.73 8.43
N ALA A 4 -23.41 -12.56 8.52
CA ALA A 4 -22.53 -12.09 7.46
C ALA A 4 -21.25 -12.92 7.48
N SER A 5 -21.05 -13.73 6.44
CA SER A 5 -19.78 -14.42 6.22
C SER A 5 -18.92 -13.66 5.21
N PRO A 6 -17.60 -13.56 5.43
CA PRO A 6 -16.72 -12.93 4.46
C PRO A 6 -16.73 -13.74 3.15
N ARG A 7 -16.98 -13.08 2.02
CA ARG A 7 -16.96 -13.72 0.70
C ARG A 7 -15.55 -14.11 0.27
N ARG A 8 -14.55 -13.34 0.70
CA ARG A 8 -13.12 -13.50 0.37
C ARG A 8 -12.29 -13.09 1.57
N ILE A 9 -11.17 -13.79 1.79
CA ILE A 9 -10.21 -13.50 2.87
C ILE A 9 -8.82 -13.44 2.25
N PHE A 10 -8.16 -12.30 2.40
CA PHE A 10 -6.79 -12.05 1.92
C PHE A 10 -5.87 -12.12 3.13
N THR A 11 -4.86 -12.98 3.10
CA THR A 11 -4.05 -13.29 4.31
C THR A 11 -2.55 -13.30 4.01
N ASN A 12 -1.74 -13.22 5.07
CA ASN A 12 -0.29 -13.48 5.06
C ASN A 12 0.58 -12.59 4.15
N ALA A 13 0.11 -11.40 3.77
CA ALA A 13 0.94 -10.44 3.02
C ALA A 13 1.57 -9.34 3.87
N HIS A 14 1.08 -9.14 5.09
CA HIS A 14 1.58 -8.09 5.99
C HIS A 14 2.31 -8.67 7.19
N THR A 15 3.48 -8.10 7.48
CA THR A 15 4.25 -8.42 8.69
C THR A 15 3.88 -7.49 9.85
N TYR A 16 3.40 -6.28 9.54
CA TYR A 16 3.01 -5.25 10.51
C TYR A 16 1.51 -4.97 10.47
N HIS A 17 1.05 -4.04 11.31
CA HIS A 17 -0.36 -3.70 11.41
C HIS A 17 -0.84 -2.97 10.17
N ILE A 18 -1.88 -3.51 9.53
CA ILE A 18 -2.54 -2.82 8.42
C ILE A 18 -3.21 -1.56 8.97
N ASN A 19 -2.81 -0.41 8.42
CA ASN A 19 -3.34 0.90 8.81
C ASN A 19 -4.22 1.53 7.72
N SER A 20 -4.17 1.03 6.48
CA SER A 20 -4.98 1.55 5.37
C SER A 20 -5.34 0.47 4.35
N ILE A 21 -6.53 0.63 3.77
CA ILE A 21 -7.02 -0.11 2.60
C ILE A 21 -7.67 0.90 1.66
N SER A 22 -7.43 0.77 0.35
CA SER A 22 -8.01 1.70 -0.64
C SER A 22 -8.25 0.99 -1.96
N ILE A 23 -9.43 1.18 -2.54
CA ILE A 23 -9.84 0.55 -3.81
C ILE A 23 -9.32 1.39 -4.97
N ASN A 24 -8.87 0.72 -6.02
CA ASN A 24 -8.44 1.38 -7.23
C ASN A 24 -9.64 1.71 -8.15
N SER A 25 -9.53 2.79 -8.93
CA SER A 25 -10.57 3.21 -9.88
C SER A 25 -10.71 2.29 -11.10
N ASP A 26 -9.85 1.26 -11.22
CA ASP A 26 -9.94 0.22 -12.25
C ASP A 26 -11.00 -0.86 -11.95
N TYR A 27 -11.55 -0.88 -10.72
CA TYR A 27 -12.49 -1.89 -10.23
C TYR A 27 -11.97 -3.34 -10.21
N GLU A 28 -10.66 -3.53 -10.38
CA GLU A 28 -9.99 -4.83 -10.39
C GLU A 28 -9.02 -4.96 -9.22
N THR A 29 -8.39 -3.86 -8.80
CA THR A 29 -7.34 -3.86 -7.80
C THR A 29 -7.64 -3.00 -6.58
N TYR A 30 -6.92 -3.27 -5.49
CA TYR A 30 -6.93 -2.44 -4.30
C TYR A 30 -5.57 -2.52 -3.61
N LEU A 31 -5.24 -1.52 -2.80
CA LEU A 31 -4.02 -1.50 -2.00
C LEU A 31 -4.33 -1.74 -0.53
N SER A 32 -3.36 -2.31 0.16
CA SER A 32 -3.30 -2.29 1.62
C SER A 32 -1.92 -1.86 2.08
N ALA A 33 -1.88 -1.04 3.12
CA ALA A 33 -0.64 -0.54 3.70
C ALA A 33 -0.53 -0.95 5.17
N ASP A 34 0.68 -1.33 5.55
CA ASP A 34 1.09 -1.41 6.95
C ASP A 34 2.11 -0.32 7.28
N ASP A 35 2.83 -0.46 8.39
CA ASP A 35 3.79 0.54 8.86
C ASP A 35 5.01 0.71 7.93
N LEU A 36 5.38 -0.29 7.12
CA LEU A 36 6.60 -0.27 6.30
C LEU A 36 6.39 -0.63 4.82
N GLN A 37 5.25 -1.20 4.46
CA GLN A 37 5.01 -1.66 3.09
C GLN A 37 3.60 -1.38 2.61
N ILE A 38 3.48 -1.26 1.28
CA ILE A 38 2.22 -1.16 0.55
C ILE A 38 2.17 -2.31 -0.45
N ASN A 39 1.09 -3.08 -0.37
CA ASN A 39 0.82 -4.21 -1.25
C ASN A 39 -0.38 -3.89 -2.16
N LEU A 40 -0.25 -4.26 -3.43
CA LEU A 40 -1.31 -4.25 -4.44
C LEU A 40 -1.93 -5.64 -4.55
N TRP A 41 -3.26 -5.68 -4.60
CA TRP A 41 -4.04 -6.90 -4.67
C TRP A 41 -4.98 -6.86 -5.85
N HIS A 42 -5.26 -8.03 -6.40
CA HIS A 42 -6.38 -8.21 -7.32
C HIS A 42 -7.60 -8.71 -6.53
N LEU A 43 -8.78 -8.15 -6.77
CA LEU A 43 -10.00 -8.47 -6.01
C LEU A 43 -10.41 -9.94 -6.10
N GLU A 44 -9.98 -10.64 -7.15
CA GLU A 44 -10.29 -12.06 -7.39
C GLU A 44 -9.18 -13.03 -6.96
N ILE A 45 -7.97 -12.55 -6.62
CA ILE A 45 -6.82 -13.38 -6.26
C ILE A 45 -6.48 -13.15 -4.79
N THR A 46 -6.76 -14.14 -3.93
CA THR A 46 -6.66 -13.98 -2.47
C THR A 46 -5.36 -14.50 -1.86
N ASP A 47 -4.58 -15.28 -2.61
CA ASP A 47 -3.35 -15.94 -2.17
C ASP A 47 -2.08 -15.20 -2.56
N ARG A 48 -2.19 -14.10 -3.32
CA ARG A 48 -1.04 -13.35 -3.85
C ARG A 48 -1.28 -11.85 -3.77
N SER A 49 -0.21 -11.14 -3.46
CA SER A 49 -0.13 -9.69 -3.54
C SER A 49 1.20 -9.29 -4.16
N PHE A 50 1.26 -8.08 -4.67
CA PHE A 50 2.48 -7.49 -5.20
C PHE A 50 2.92 -6.34 -4.31
N ASN A 51 4.12 -6.42 -3.75
CA ASN A 51 4.69 -5.32 -2.97
C ASN A 51 5.11 -4.19 -3.91
N ILE A 52 4.42 -3.05 -3.84
CA ILE A 52 4.69 -1.88 -4.69
C ILE A 52 5.60 -0.86 -4.01
N LEU A 53 5.68 -0.90 -2.68
CA LEU A 53 6.55 -0.05 -1.87
C LEU A 53 6.98 -0.82 -0.62
N ASP A 54 8.29 -0.82 -0.35
CA ASP A 54 8.88 -1.26 0.91
C ASP A 54 9.89 -0.18 1.36
N ILE A 55 9.63 0.43 2.52
CA ILE A 55 10.50 1.44 3.12
C ILE A 55 11.34 0.88 4.28
N LYS A 56 11.34 -0.44 4.46
CA LYS A 56 12.11 -1.10 5.51
C LYS A 56 13.60 -0.79 5.36
N PRO A 57 14.25 -0.24 6.40
CA PRO A 57 15.69 -0.03 6.38
C PRO A 57 16.44 -1.37 6.44
N ALA A 58 17.67 -1.40 5.90
CA ALA A 58 18.53 -2.58 5.99
C ALA A 58 18.83 -2.98 7.44
N ASN A 59 18.98 -1.98 8.32
CA ASN A 59 19.10 -2.16 9.76
C ASN A 59 17.82 -1.66 10.46
N ARG A 60 17.17 -2.53 11.23
CA ARG A 60 15.91 -2.21 11.94
C ARG A 60 16.08 -1.10 12.98
N GLU A 61 17.29 -0.94 13.53
CA GLU A 61 17.59 0.15 14.49
C GLU A 61 17.59 1.54 13.83
N GLU A 62 17.75 1.61 12.51
CA GLU A 62 17.75 2.85 11.73
C GLU A 62 16.34 3.24 11.25
N LEU A 63 15.30 2.63 11.80
CA LEU A 63 13.93 2.94 11.43
C LEU A 63 13.55 4.34 11.91
N THR A 64 13.53 5.31 10.98
CA THR A 64 13.19 6.71 11.26
C THR A 64 11.82 7.12 10.72
N GLU A 65 11.20 6.29 9.88
CA GLU A 65 10.03 6.65 9.09
C GLU A 65 9.08 5.46 8.98
N VAL A 66 7.79 5.69 9.22
CA VAL A 66 6.74 4.68 9.03
C VAL A 66 5.61 5.25 8.19
N ILE A 67 4.92 4.40 7.45
CA ILE A 67 3.70 4.73 6.72
C ILE A 67 2.55 4.78 7.72
N THR A 68 1.74 5.83 7.61
CA THR A 68 0.63 6.10 8.54
C THR A 68 -0.72 6.21 7.84
N ALA A 69 -0.72 6.32 6.51
CA ALA A 69 -1.90 6.25 5.67
C ALA A 69 -1.49 6.02 4.21
N ALA A 70 -2.34 5.36 3.43
CA ALA A 70 -2.20 5.26 1.98
C ALA A 70 -3.57 5.24 1.28
N GLU A 71 -3.68 5.91 0.14
CA GLU A 71 -4.94 6.03 -0.60
C GLU A 71 -4.70 6.13 -2.12
N PHE A 72 -5.55 5.48 -2.90
CA PHE A 72 -5.60 5.63 -4.36
C PHE A 72 -6.23 6.96 -4.77
N HIS A 73 -5.83 7.45 -5.94
CA HIS A 73 -6.50 8.59 -6.56
C HIS A 73 -7.91 8.17 -7.05
N PRO A 74 -8.95 9.01 -6.84
CA PRO A 74 -10.34 8.64 -7.13
C PRO A 74 -10.63 8.37 -8.62
N ASN A 75 -9.80 8.90 -9.52
CA ASN A 75 -10.00 8.79 -10.97
C ASN A 75 -8.79 8.23 -11.74
N SER A 76 -7.63 8.13 -11.11
CA SER A 76 -6.38 7.81 -11.81
C SER A 76 -5.86 6.48 -11.30
N SER A 77 -6.02 5.43 -12.11
CA SER A 77 -5.76 4.06 -11.63
C SER A 77 -4.29 3.74 -11.40
N ASN A 78 -3.40 4.59 -11.88
CA ASN A 78 -1.95 4.46 -11.71
C ASN A 78 -1.38 5.33 -10.59
N THR A 79 -2.21 6.14 -9.90
CA THR A 79 -1.73 7.13 -8.94
C THR A 79 -2.22 6.83 -7.55
N PHE A 80 -1.32 6.80 -6.57
CA PHE A 80 -1.66 6.72 -5.16
C PHE A 80 -0.77 7.64 -4.33
N VAL A 81 -1.22 7.94 -3.11
CA VAL A 81 -0.45 8.70 -2.14
C VAL A 81 -0.23 7.86 -0.89
N TYR A 82 0.88 8.12 -0.20
CA TYR A 82 1.06 7.65 1.17
C TYR A 82 1.62 8.76 2.04
N ARG A 83 1.23 8.72 3.32
CA ARG A 83 1.67 9.64 4.36
C ARG A 83 2.64 8.94 5.29
N SER A 84 3.70 9.65 5.62
CA SER A 84 4.74 9.21 6.54
C SER A 84 4.59 9.84 7.94
N SER A 85 5.09 9.17 8.96
CA SER A 85 5.18 9.68 10.34
C SER A 85 6.02 10.95 10.47
N LYS A 86 6.85 11.28 9.48
CA LYS A 86 7.59 12.55 9.39
C LYS A 86 6.74 13.72 8.90
N GLY A 87 5.44 13.51 8.68
CA GLY A 87 4.53 14.54 8.17
C GLY A 87 4.68 14.80 6.67
N THR A 88 5.36 13.92 5.93
CA THR A 88 5.50 14.02 4.48
C THR A 88 4.39 13.23 3.78
N ILE A 89 3.90 13.76 2.66
CA ILE A 89 2.98 13.07 1.76
C ILE A 89 3.73 12.86 0.45
N ARG A 90 3.71 11.62 -0.05
CA ARG A 90 4.41 11.24 -1.27
C ARG A 90 3.39 10.74 -2.28
N LEU A 91 3.47 11.28 -3.49
CA LEU A 91 2.67 10.90 -4.64
C LEU A 91 3.46 9.90 -5.48
N CYS A 92 2.87 8.74 -5.76
CA CYS A 92 3.48 7.65 -6.50
C CYS A 92 2.72 7.41 -7.81
N ASP A 93 3.46 7.16 -8.89
CA ASP A 93 2.93 6.78 -10.20
C ASP A 93 3.42 5.39 -10.59
N MET A 94 2.50 4.43 -10.65
CA MET A 94 2.75 3.02 -10.98
C MET A 94 3.16 2.81 -12.45
N ARG A 95 3.01 3.82 -13.33
CA ARG A 95 3.52 3.75 -14.70
C ARG A 95 5.00 4.10 -14.81
N ALA A 96 5.53 4.89 -13.89
CA ALA A 96 6.91 5.34 -13.93
C ALA A 96 7.90 4.20 -13.61
N SER A 97 7.49 3.27 -12.76
CA SER A 97 8.27 2.11 -12.34
C SER A 97 7.37 1.05 -11.74
N ALA A 98 7.74 -0.22 -11.90
CA ALA A 98 7.07 -1.33 -11.21
C ALA A 98 7.20 -1.24 -9.69
N LEU A 99 8.31 -0.65 -9.21
CA LEU A 99 8.54 -0.33 -7.80
C LEU A 99 8.45 1.19 -7.60
N CYS A 100 7.62 1.63 -6.65
CA CYS A 100 7.43 3.05 -6.34
C CYS A 100 8.42 3.57 -5.29
N ASP A 101 9.67 3.09 -5.33
CA ASP A 101 10.75 3.37 -4.36
C ASP A 101 11.50 4.69 -4.62
N ARG A 102 11.30 5.28 -5.80
CA ARG A 102 12.00 6.50 -6.23
C ARG A 102 11.36 7.76 -5.67
N HIS A 103 12.15 8.51 -4.92
CA HIS A 103 11.75 9.79 -4.32
C HIS A 103 12.16 10.96 -5.21
N SER A 104 11.21 11.82 -5.59
CA SER A 104 11.44 12.95 -6.50
C SER A 104 12.12 14.17 -5.85
N LYS A 105 12.19 14.25 -4.51
CA LYS A 105 12.98 15.26 -3.79
C LYS A 105 13.69 14.65 -2.57
N ARG A 106 15.03 14.65 -2.59
CA ARG A 106 15.85 14.70 -1.37
C ARG A 106 15.94 16.19 -1.00
N ALA A 107 15.29 16.58 0.09
CA ALA A 107 15.58 17.87 0.73
C ALA A 107 16.83 17.71 1.61
#